data_AF-A0A3P8KRC5-F1
#
_entry.id   AF-A0A3P8KRC5-F1
#
_cell.length_a   1.000
_cell.length_b   1.000
_cell.length_c   1.000
_cell.angle_alpha   90.00
_cell.angle_beta   90.00
_cell.angle_gamma   90.00
#
_symmetry.space_group_name_H-M   'P 1'
#
loop_
_entity.id
_entity.type
_entity.pdbx_description
1 polymer ?
#
loop_
_entity_poly.entity_id
_entity_poly.type
_entity_poly.pdbx_seq_one_letter_code
_entity_poly.pdbx_strand_id
1 'polypeptide(L)'
;MLSKAVYADGEGFVAEMDTRALGMAVVSMGGGRRQASDPIDYSVGFTDMARLGDSVDGQRPLAVIHAKDESSWQEAAKAVKAAIKLDDTAPKETPTVYRRITE
;
A
#
# COMPACT_ATOMS: atom_id res chain seq x y z
N MET A 1 -19.02 -1.32 -2.74
CA MET A 1 -17.68 -1.77 -3.17
C MET A 1 -17.20 -0.82 -4.26
N LEU A 2 -16.08 -0.17 -4.02
CA LEU A 2 -15.44 0.82 -4.87
C LEU A 2 -13.99 0.36 -5.09
N SER A 3 -13.59 0.21 -6.34
CA SER A 3 -12.23 -0.13 -6.72
C SER A 3 -11.65 1.01 -7.54
N LYS A 4 -10.65 1.71 -7.02
CA LYS A 4 -10.08 2.89 -7.66
C LYS A 4 -8.60 3.04 -7.36
N ALA A 5 -7.83 3.36 -8.40
CA ALA A 5 -6.40 3.57 -8.33
C ALA A 5 -6.05 4.82 -7.49
N VAL A 6 -5.00 4.71 -6.67
CA VAL A 6 -4.39 5.84 -5.97
C VAL A 6 -3.04 6.17 -6.63
N TYR A 7 -2.93 7.38 -7.15
CA TYR A 7 -1.69 7.89 -7.74
C TYR A 7 -0.91 8.68 -6.72
N ALA A 8 0.41 8.76 -6.88
CA ALA A 8 1.24 9.66 -6.10
C ALA A 8 0.95 11.13 -6.43
N ASP A 9 1.33 12.05 -5.53
CA ASP A 9 1.18 13.49 -5.76
C ASP A 9 2.23 14.05 -6.72
N GLY A 10 3.30 13.29 -6.98
CA GLY A 10 4.36 13.60 -7.94
C GLY A 10 4.89 12.32 -8.60
N GLU A 11 5.81 12.50 -9.52
CA GLU A 11 6.46 11.41 -10.26
C GLU A 11 7.80 11.06 -9.62
N GLY A 12 8.24 9.81 -9.74
CA GLY A 12 9.52 9.36 -9.19
C GLY A 12 9.58 7.86 -9.01
N PHE A 13 10.59 7.37 -8.30
CA PHE A 13 10.75 5.96 -7.97
C PHE A 13 10.33 5.70 -6.54
N VAL A 14 9.62 4.58 -6.31
CA VAL A 14 9.28 4.14 -4.95
C VAL A 14 10.57 3.80 -4.20
N ALA A 15 10.95 4.65 -3.25
CA ALA A 15 12.21 4.54 -2.51
C ALA A 15 12.02 3.89 -1.13
N GLU A 16 10.93 4.22 -0.44
CA GLU A 16 10.59 3.66 0.86
C GLU A 16 9.11 3.27 0.92
N MET A 17 8.82 2.22 1.68
CA MET A 17 7.45 1.75 1.92
C MET A 17 7.28 1.31 3.38
N ASP A 18 6.48 2.03 4.14
CA ASP A 18 6.06 1.64 5.49
C ASP A 18 4.96 0.57 5.42
N THR A 19 5.39 -0.68 5.38
CA THR A 19 4.49 -1.85 5.34
C THR A 19 3.60 -1.97 6.57
N ARG A 20 4.01 -1.44 7.73
CA ARG A 20 3.17 -1.42 8.94
C ARG A 20 2.02 -0.44 8.75
N ALA A 21 2.30 0.77 8.27
CA ALA A 21 1.28 1.76 7.98
C ALA A 21 0.27 1.26 6.93
N LEU A 22 0.76 0.59 5.87
CA LEU A 22 -0.10 -0.06 4.87
C LEU A 22 -1.00 -1.14 5.49
N GLY A 23 -0.46 -2.02 6.34
CA GLY A 23 -1.26 -3.01 7.05
C GLY A 23 -2.33 -2.38 7.93
N MET A 24 -2.01 -1.29 8.64
CA MET A 24 -2.97 -0.56 9.46
C MET A 24 -4.04 0.17 8.65
N ALA A 25 -3.74 0.57 7.41
CA ALA A 25 -4.73 1.11 6.49
C ALA A 25 -5.77 0.05 6.11
N VAL A 26 -5.35 -1.20 5.82
CA VAL A 26 -6.28 -2.31 5.56
C VAL A 26 -7.14 -2.63 6.78
N VAL A 27 -6.56 -2.64 7.99
CA VAL A 27 -7.33 -2.81 9.23
C VAL A 27 -8.39 -1.72 9.38
N SER A 28 -8.04 -0.46 9.09
CA SER A 28 -8.97 0.67 9.20
C SER A 28 -10.09 0.64 8.16
N MET A 29 -9.82 0.09 6.96
CA MET A 29 -10.86 -0.15 5.95
C MET A 29 -11.85 -1.26 6.31
N GLY A 30 -11.53 -2.09 7.32
CA GLY A 30 -12.34 -3.24 7.73
C GLY A 30 -11.83 -4.59 7.20
N GLY A 31 -10.66 -4.63 6.55
CA GLY A 31 -10.02 -5.88 6.10
C GLY A 31 -9.29 -6.63 7.22
N GLY A 32 -9.33 -6.09 8.45
CA GLY A 32 -8.73 -6.69 9.64
C GLY A 32 -9.52 -6.35 10.90
N ARG A 33 -9.03 -6.83 12.03
CA ARG A 33 -9.70 -6.72 13.33
C ARG A 33 -8.94 -5.78 14.26
N ARG A 34 -9.63 -4.82 14.87
CA ARG A 34 -9.06 -4.01 15.97
C ARG A 34 -9.24 -4.73 17.30
N GLN A 35 -10.37 -5.43 17.44
CA GLN A 35 -10.67 -6.36 18.53
C GLN A 35 -11.00 -7.73 17.93
N ALA A 36 -10.73 -8.82 18.65
CA ALA A 36 -10.89 -10.18 18.14
C ALA A 36 -12.30 -10.51 17.61
N SER A 37 -13.33 -9.82 18.12
CA SER A 37 -14.73 -9.98 17.72
C SER A 37 -15.16 -9.17 16.50
N ASP A 38 -14.33 -8.26 16.00
CA ASP A 38 -14.72 -7.38 14.89
C ASP A 38 -15.01 -8.19 13.61
N PRO A 39 -16.10 -7.86 12.88
CA PRO A 39 -16.35 -8.43 11.58
C PRO A 39 -15.30 -7.96 10.57
N ILE A 40 -14.97 -8.81 9.60
CA ILE A 40 -14.07 -8.49 8.49
C ILE A 40 -14.90 -8.31 7.23
N ASP A 41 -14.63 -7.22 6.51
CA ASP A 41 -15.04 -7.07 5.12
C ASP A 41 -13.98 -7.73 4.22
N TYR A 42 -14.33 -8.86 3.61
CA TYR A 42 -13.41 -9.61 2.75
C TYR A 42 -13.20 -8.98 1.37
N SER A 43 -13.96 -7.93 1.04
CA SER A 43 -13.86 -7.25 -0.25
C SER A 43 -12.86 -6.10 -0.28
N VAL A 44 -12.37 -5.66 0.89
CA VAL A 44 -11.45 -4.52 0.98
C VAL A 44 -9.99 -4.93 1.00
N GLY A 45 -9.12 -4.07 0.49
CA GLY A 45 -7.69 -4.32 0.44
C GLY A 45 -6.99 -3.53 -0.66
N PHE A 46 -5.76 -3.96 -1.00
CA PHE A 46 -4.95 -3.37 -2.05
C PHE A 46 -4.58 -4.42 -3.10
N THR A 47 -4.67 -4.07 -4.37
CA THR A 47 -4.04 -4.81 -5.49
C THR A 47 -3.11 -3.89 -6.26
N ASP A 48 -2.35 -4.47 -7.19
CA ASP A 48 -1.48 -3.71 -8.11
C ASP A 48 -0.52 -2.75 -7.36
N MET A 49 -0.02 -3.20 -6.21
CA MET A 49 0.94 -2.45 -5.40
C MET A 49 2.23 -2.22 -6.19
N ALA A 50 2.65 -0.97 -6.29
CA ALA A 50 3.96 -0.60 -6.77
C ALA A 50 5.05 -1.19 -5.86
N ARG A 51 6.17 -1.62 -6.44
CA ARG A 51 7.31 -2.21 -5.73
C ARG A 51 8.39 -1.17 -5.50
N LEU A 52 9.27 -1.41 -4.53
CA LEU A 52 10.48 -0.61 -4.36
C LEU A 52 11.28 -0.62 -5.68
N GLY A 53 11.65 0.55 -6.19
CA GLY A 53 12.31 0.71 -7.48
C GLY A 53 11.39 0.90 -8.69
N ASP A 54 10.07 0.72 -8.55
CA ASP A 54 9.16 1.02 -9.63
C ASP A 54 9.03 2.54 -9.82
N SER A 55 9.06 2.99 -11.08
CA SER A 55 8.70 4.37 -11.45
C SER A 55 7.19 4.54 -11.36
N VAL A 56 6.70 5.58 -10.69
CA VAL A 56 5.29 5.95 -10.60
C VAL A 56 5.08 7.35 -11.16
N ASP A 57 3.92 7.56 -11.78
CA ASP A 57 3.56 8.79 -12.46
C ASP A 57 2.01 8.92 -12.55
N GLY A 58 1.51 9.86 -13.34
CA GLY A 58 0.07 10.02 -13.57
C GLY A 58 -0.63 8.84 -14.29
N GLN A 59 0.13 7.86 -14.79
CA GLN A 59 -0.36 6.66 -15.47
C GLN A 59 -0.11 5.39 -14.64
N ARG A 60 0.93 5.34 -13.82
CA ARG A 60 1.23 4.22 -12.92
C ARG A 60 0.89 4.55 -11.47
N PRO A 61 -0.17 3.94 -10.90
CA PRO A 61 -0.56 4.20 -9.52
C PRO A 61 0.39 3.56 -8.51
N LEU A 62 0.27 3.99 -7.26
CA LEU A 62 0.91 3.36 -6.11
C LEU A 62 0.24 2.02 -5.77
N ALA A 63 -1.09 1.96 -5.93
CA ALA A 63 -1.91 0.78 -5.70
C ALA A 63 -3.32 0.99 -6.28
N VAL A 64 -4.09 -0.10 -6.38
CA VAL A 64 -5.54 -0.06 -6.52
C VAL A 64 -6.17 -0.36 -5.16
N ILE A 65 -7.02 0.54 -4.69
CA ILE A 65 -7.69 0.40 -3.40
C ILE A 65 -9.09 -0.16 -3.63
N HIS A 66 -9.40 -1.26 -2.96
CA HIS A 66 -10.74 -1.81 -2.81
C HIS A 66 -11.32 -1.37 -1.48
N ALA A 67 -12.37 -0.55 -1.51
CA ALA A 67 -13.02 0.01 -0.34
C ALA A 67 -14.54 -0.24 -0.38
N LYS A 68 -15.19 -0.21 0.79
CA LYS A 68 -16.65 -0.35 0.88
C LYS A 68 -17.40 0.87 0.32
N ASP A 69 -16.86 2.07 0.55
CA ASP A 69 -17.40 3.38 0.18
C ASP A 69 -16.29 4.41 -0.12
N GLU A 70 -16.68 5.59 -0.62
CA GLU A 70 -15.75 6.67 -1.01
C GLU A 70 -14.99 7.26 0.19
N SER A 71 -15.61 7.36 1.37
CA SER A 71 -14.96 7.87 2.59
C SER A 71 -13.80 6.97 3.00
N SER A 72 -14.03 5.67 3.02
CA SER A 72 -13.04 4.64 3.32
C SER A 72 -11.91 4.65 2.29
N TRP A 73 -12.26 4.87 1.01
CA TRP A 73 -11.26 5.01 -0.06
C TRP A 73 -10.35 6.24 0.15
N GLN A 74 -10.92 7.39 0.52
CA GLN A 74 -10.14 8.61 0.77
C GLN A 74 -9.17 8.47 1.95
N GLU A 75 -9.63 7.86 3.05
CA GLU A 75 -8.77 7.58 4.21
C GLU A 75 -7.61 6.65 3.84
N ALA A 76 -7.91 5.58 3.11
CA ALA A 76 -6.90 4.63 2.63
C ALA A 76 -5.93 5.27 1.63
N ALA A 77 -6.41 6.10 0.70
CA ALA A 77 -5.58 6.81 -0.26
C ALA A 77 -4.58 7.73 0.46
N LYS A 78 -5.03 8.46 1.49
CA LYS A 78 -4.15 9.29 2.31
C LYS A 78 -3.11 8.44 3.05
N ALA A 79 -3.51 7.30 3.60
CA ALA A 79 -2.59 6.39 4.30
C ALA A 79 -1.54 5.79 3.36
N VAL A 80 -1.94 5.35 2.16
CA VAL A 80 -1.02 4.81 1.13
C VAL A 80 -0.01 5.87 0.69
N LYS A 81 -0.47 7.09 0.39
CA LYS A 81 0.42 8.22 0.03
C LYS A 81 1.41 8.57 1.13
N ALA A 82 0.98 8.54 2.39
CA ALA A 82 1.86 8.82 3.52
C ALA A 82 2.86 7.70 3.80
N ALA A 83 2.50 6.44 3.47
CA ALA A 83 3.34 5.27 3.71
C ALA A 83 4.40 5.03 2.63
N ILE A 84 4.24 5.62 1.43
CA ILE A 84 5.15 5.42 0.31
C ILE A 84 5.90 6.72 0.02
N LYS A 85 7.23 6.68 0.04
CA LYS A 85 8.06 7.83 -0.34
C LYS A 85 8.67 7.62 -1.71
N LEU A 86 8.68 8.70 -2.48
CA LEU A 86 9.32 8.74 -3.79
C LEU A 86 10.68 9.44 -3.71
N ASP A 87 11.58 9.04 -4.59
CA ASP A 87 12.89 9.65 -4.80
C ASP A 87 13.18 9.75 -6.31
N ASP A 88 14.14 10.58 -6.70
CA ASP A 88 14.53 10.81 -8.09
C ASP A 88 15.28 9.63 -8.70
N THR A 89 15.81 8.74 -7.85
CA THR A 89 16.56 7.55 -8.27
C THR A 89 16.02 6.29 -7.61
N ALA A 90 16.02 5.18 -8.36
CA ALA A 90 15.59 3.90 -7.83
C ALA A 90 16.54 3.42 -6.72
N PRO A 91 16.03 2.93 -5.57
CA PRO A 91 16.86 2.37 -4.52
C PRO A 91 17.59 1.12 -5.01
N LYS A 92 18.69 0.78 -4.34
CA LYS A 92 19.40 -0.47 -4.59
C LYS A 92 18.52 -1.67 -4.24
N GLU A 93 18.45 -2.64 -5.14
CA GLU A 93 17.75 -3.90 -4.89
C GLU A 93 18.30 -4.62 -3.66
N THR A 94 17.39 -5.18 -2.86
CA THR A 94 17.71 -5.98 -1.68
C THR A 94 17.27 -7.43 -1.90
N PRO A 95 18.01 -8.42 -1.36
CA PRO A 95 17.64 -9.82 -1.53
C PRO A 95 16.35 -10.14 -0.77
N THR A 96 15.43 -10.87 -1.39
CA THR A 96 14.21 -11.36 -0.72
C THR A 96 14.54 -12.36 0.40
N VAL A 97 15.62 -13.14 0.24
CA VAL A 97 16.12 -14.09 1.24
C VAL A 97 17.54 -13.69 1.63
N TYR A 98 17.70 -13.19 2.86
CA TYR A 98 19.01 -12.70 3.34
C TYR A 98 19.97 -13.83 3.71
N ARG A 99 19.47 -14.82 4.45
CA ARG A 99 20.27 -15.97 4.88
C ARG A 99 19.37 -17.13 5.29
N ARG A 100 19.96 -18.33 5.29
CA ARG A 100 19.41 -19.53 5.92
C ARG A 100 20.17 -19.78 7.22
N ILE A 101 19.46 -20.01 8.31
CA ILE A 101 20.05 -20.40 9.60
C ILE A 101 19.85 -21.91 9.73
N THR A 102 20.95 -22.65 9.82
CA THR A 102 20.99 -24.09 10.07
C THR A 102 21.85 -24.36 11.30
N GLU A 103 21.72 -25.56 11.87
CA GLU A 103 22.53 -26.03 13.01
C GLU A 103 24.04 -25.86 12.78
#